data_AF-A0A968TWT7-F1
#
_entry.id   AF-A0A968TWT7-F1
#
_cell.length_a   1.000
_cell.length_b   1.000
_cell.length_c   1.000
_cell.angle_alpha   90.00
_cell.angle_beta   90.00
_cell.angle_gamma   90.00
#
_symmetry.space_group_name_H-M   'P 1'
#
loop_
_entity.id
_entity.type
_entity.pdbx_description
1 polymer ?
#
loop_
_entity_poly.entity_id
_entity_poly.type
_entity_poly.pdbx_seq_one_letter_code
_entity_poly.pdbx_strand_id
1 'polypeptide(L)'
;MNPFVLKRYFSESNGLYTLDPTVQSMVRFELLNLKDSLAAKRFGNWDVIFCRNVMIYFDDPMRQICVKTFYNQLQEDGHCTSVTVKPADAGCTL
;
A
#
# COMPACT_ATOMS: atom_id res chain seq x y z
N MET A 1 -17.01 12.73 -0.01
CA MET A 1 -17.08 11.27 0.20
C MET A 1 -18.44 10.80 -0.32
N ASN A 2 -18.51 9.66 -1.02
CA ASN A 2 -19.77 9.22 -1.65
C ASN A 2 -20.84 8.93 -0.57
N PRO A 3 -22.02 9.57 -0.59
CA PRO A 3 -23.06 9.37 0.42
C PRO A 3 -23.51 7.92 0.58
N PHE A 4 -23.50 7.14 -0.51
CA PHE A 4 -23.86 5.73 -0.48
C PHE A 4 -22.84 4.87 0.28
N VAL A 5 -21.55 5.20 0.18
CA VAL A 5 -20.48 4.48 0.88
C VAL A 5 -20.53 4.79 2.38
N LEU A 6 -20.71 6.07 2.74
CA LEU A 6 -20.86 6.49 4.14
C LEU A 6 -22.03 5.76 4.81
N LYS A 7 -23.21 5.77 4.18
CA LYS A 7 -24.39 5.12 4.74
C LYS A 7 -24.25 3.60 4.86
N ARG A 8 -23.48 2.96 3.98
CA ARG A 8 -23.37 1.49 3.92
C ARG A 8 -22.31 0.92 4.85
N TYR A 9 -21.20 1.63 5.05
CA TYR A 9 -20.03 1.09 5.75
C TYR A 9 -19.64 1.86 7.00
N PHE A 10 -20.35 2.93 7.35
CA PHE A 10 -20.07 3.72 8.54
C PHE A 10 -21.34 3.94 9.36
N SER A 11 -21.18 3.95 10.68
CA SER A 11 -22.20 4.40 11.62
C SER A 11 -21.83 5.79 12.14
N GLU A 12 -22.81 6.70 12.18
CA GLU A 12 -22.62 8.04 12.71
C GLU A 12 -23.16 8.11 14.15
N SER A 13 -22.36 8.67 15.05
CA SER A 13 -22.76 8.98 16.42
C SER A 13 -22.08 10.26 16.86
N ASN A 14 -22.86 11.24 17.32
CA ASN A 14 -22.37 12.54 17.79
C ASN A 14 -21.43 13.27 16.79
N GLY A 15 -21.72 13.17 15.48
CA GLY A 15 -20.91 13.78 14.41
C GLY A 15 -19.60 13.04 14.11
N LEU A 16 -19.37 11.87 14.71
CA LEU A 16 -18.24 11.00 14.42
C LEU A 16 -18.70 9.78 13.62
N TYR A 17 -17.88 9.36 12.67
CA TYR A 17 -18.11 8.16 11.86
C TYR A 17 -17.25 7.01 12.37
N THR A 18 -17.87 5.87 12.65
CA THR A 18 -17.19 4.62 12.99
C THR A 18 -17.35 3.64 11.84
N LEU A 19 -16.25 3.00 11.42
CA LEU A 19 -16.28 2.00 10.35
C LEU A 19 -17.04 0.75 10.81
N ASP A 20 -17.79 0.11 9.94
CA ASP A 20 -18.49 -1.14 10.25
C ASP A 20 -17.49 -2.24 10.69
N PRO A 21 -17.76 -2.96 11.80
CA PRO A 21 -16.86 -4.02 12.29
C PRO A 21 -16.54 -5.11 11.27
N THR A 22 -17.45 -5.38 10.32
CA THR A 22 -17.24 -6.37 9.25
C THR A 22 -16.16 -5.92 8.27
N VAL A 23 -16.01 -4.61 8.02
CA VAL A 23 -14.93 -4.08 7.19
C VAL A 23 -13.64 -3.99 7.99
N GLN A 24 -13.72 -3.60 9.27
CA GLN A 24 -12.55 -3.54 10.15
C GLN A 24 -11.84 -4.90 10.25
N SER A 25 -12.60 -6.00 10.35
CA SER A 25 -12.04 -7.35 10.46
C SER A 25 -11.32 -7.85 9.20
N MET A 26 -11.54 -7.21 8.05
CA MET A 26 -10.83 -7.51 6.80
C MET A 26 -9.45 -6.88 6.74
N VAL A 27 -9.12 -5.97 7.66
CA VAL A 27 -7.86 -5.22 7.67
C VAL A 27 -6.99 -5.68 8.84
N ARG A 28 -5.72 -5.96 8.56
CA ARG A 28 -4.71 -6.20 9.59
C ARG A 28 -3.66 -5.11 9.55
N PHE A 29 -3.43 -4.48 10.70
CA PHE A 29 -2.38 -3.49 10.87
C PHE A 29 -1.13 -4.17 11.40
N GLU A 30 -0.02 -3.97 10.70
CA GLU A 30 1.28 -4.56 11.06
C GLU A 30 2.36 -3.49 10.92
N LEU A 31 3.35 -3.53 11.81
CA LEU A 31 4.50 -2.64 11.75
C LEU A 31 5.56 -3.25 10.84
N LEU A 32 5.85 -2.57 9.74
CA LEU A 32 6.88 -2.99 8.78
C LEU A 32 7.81 -1.82 8.47
N ASN A 33 9.13 -2.06 8.60
CA ASN A 33 10.14 -1.17 8.08
C ASN A 33 10.52 -1.62 6.66
N LEU A 34 10.23 -0.78 5.66
CA LEU A 34 10.54 -1.06 4.26
C LEU A 34 12.06 -1.18 3.98
N LYS A 35 12.91 -0.64 4.86
CA LYS A 35 14.37 -0.83 4.79
C LYS A 35 14.80 -2.26 5.11
N ASP A 36 14.00 -2.98 5.87
CA ASP A 36 14.24 -4.37 6.19
C ASP A 36 13.54 -5.28 5.18
N SER A 37 14.27 -5.59 4.10
CA SER A 37 13.79 -6.48 3.04
C SER A 37 13.45 -7.90 3.53
N LEU A 38 14.05 -8.35 4.64
CA LEU A 38 13.76 -9.65 5.24
C LEU A 38 12.43 -9.61 5.99
N ALA A 39 12.17 -8.54 6.74
CA ALA A 39 10.87 -8.31 7.37
C ALA A 39 9.75 -8.21 6.33
N ALA A 40 10.00 -7.50 5.22
CA ALA A 40 9.02 -7.38 4.12
C ALA A 40 8.67 -8.74 3.51
N LYS A 41 9.66 -9.61 3.26
CA LYS A 41 9.46 -10.95 2.70
C LYS A 41 8.59 -11.87 3.55
N ARG A 42 8.47 -11.63 4.87
CA ARG A 42 7.63 -12.44 5.77
C ARG A 42 6.13 -12.29 5.48
N PHE A 43 5.73 -11.25 4.76
CA PHE A 43 4.34 -10.95 4.45
C PHE A 43 3.77 -11.78 3.28
N GLY A 44 4.55 -12.70 2.70
CA GLY A 44 4.10 -13.58 1.63
C GLY A 44 3.92 -12.87 0.29
N ASN A 45 3.04 -13.41 -0.55
CA ASN A 45 2.68 -12.88 -1.86
C ASN A 45 1.32 -12.17 -1.81
N TRP A 46 1.17 -11.12 -2.60
CA TRP A 46 0.02 -10.23 -2.64
C TRP A 46 -0.49 -10.05 -4.06
N ASP A 47 -1.81 -9.98 -4.22
CA ASP A 47 -2.43 -9.67 -5.51
C ASP A 47 -2.27 -8.19 -5.86
N VAL A 48 -2.34 -7.30 -4.87
CA VAL A 48 -2.22 -5.85 -5.06
C VAL A 48 -1.39 -5.22 -3.96
N ILE A 49 -0.40 -4.40 -4.35
CA ILE A 49 0.43 -3.61 -3.42
C ILE A 49 0.19 -2.11 -3.69
N PHE A 50 -0.19 -1.39 -2.62
CA PHE A 50 -0.32 0.07 -2.63
C PHE A 50 0.86 0.71 -1.91
N CYS A 51 1.70 1.45 -2.63
CA CYS A 51 2.80 2.22 -2.04
C CYS A 51 2.76 3.66 -2.58
N ARG A 52 2.05 4.56 -1.88
CA ARG A 52 1.87 5.97 -2.27
C ARG A 52 2.47 6.91 -1.23
N ASN A 53 3.06 8.01 -1.67
CA ASN A 53 3.65 9.07 -0.83
C ASN A 53 4.83 8.65 0.08
N VAL A 54 5.24 7.37 0.11
CA VAL A 54 6.35 6.89 0.95
C VAL A 54 7.68 6.83 0.18
N MET A 55 7.64 6.45 -1.10
CA MET A 55 8.86 6.23 -1.89
C MET A 55 9.71 7.49 -2.10
N ILE A 56 9.10 8.68 -2.03
CA ILE A 56 9.78 9.97 -2.20
C ILE A 56 10.80 10.28 -1.10
N TYR A 57 10.73 9.59 0.05
CA TYR A 57 11.65 9.79 1.17
C TYR A 57 12.90 8.89 1.09
N PHE A 58 12.97 7.98 0.12
CA PHE A 58 14.09 7.06 -0.04
C PHE A 58 15.07 7.54 -1.10
N ASP A 59 16.36 7.25 -0.89
CA ASP A 59 17.38 7.42 -1.91
C ASP A 59 17.17 6.43 -3.08
N ASP A 60 17.85 6.66 -4.20
CA ASP A 60 17.68 5.81 -5.39
C ASP A 60 17.98 4.32 -5.12
N PRO A 61 19.07 3.95 -4.41
CA PRO A 61 19.35 2.54 -4.09
C PRO A 61 18.23 1.89 -3.29
N MET A 62 17.73 2.57 -2.24
CA MET A 62 16.66 2.02 -1.41
C MET A 62 15.34 1.93 -2.17
N ARG A 63 15.02 2.89 -3.06
CA ARG A 63 13.83 2.80 -3.93
C ARG A 63 13.89 1.56 -4.82
N GLN A 64 15.03 1.27 -5.42
CA GLN A 64 15.20 0.08 -6.26
C GLN A 64 15.02 -1.22 -5.46
N ILE A 65 15.56 -1.28 -4.24
CA ILE A 65 15.38 -2.43 -3.34
C ILE A 65 13.90 -2.62 -2.98
N CYS A 66 13.19 -1.55 -2.63
CA CYS A 66 11.75 -1.60 -2.33
C CYS A 66 10.95 -2.12 -3.52
N VAL A 67 11.14 -1.54 -4.72
CA VAL A 67 10.42 -1.94 -5.93
C VAL A 67 10.70 -3.41 -6.27
N LYS A 68 11.96 -3.84 -6.21
CA LYS A 68 12.33 -5.24 -6.45
C LYS A 68 11.71 -6.19 -5.42
N THR A 69 11.62 -5.75 -4.16
CA THR A 69 10.98 -6.54 -3.11
C THR A 69 9.49 -6.70 -3.39
N PHE A 70 8.80 -5.61 -3.73
CA PHE A 70 7.39 -5.67 -4.12
C PHE A 70 7.17 -6.58 -5.34
N TYR A 71 8.00 -6.45 -6.37
CA TYR A 71 7.93 -7.29 -7.57
C TYR A 71 7.98 -8.79 -7.24
N ASN A 72 8.92 -9.21 -6.39
CA ASN A 72 9.05 -10.60 -5.98
C ASN A 72 7.89 -11.09 -5.08
N GLN A 73 7.11 -10.17 -4.52
CA GLN A 73 5.96 -10.48 -3.67
C GLN A 73 4.63 -10.32 -4.39
N LEU A 74 4.62 -9.99 -5.69
CA LEU A 74 3.39 -10.10 -6.46
C LEU A 74 3.17 -11.53 -6.90
N GLN A 75 1.90 -11.93 -6.98
CA GLN A 75 1.49 -13.11 -7.73
C GLN A 75 1.72 -12.89 -9.24
N GLU A 76 1.73 -13.98 -10.02
CA GLU A 76 1.98 -13.91 -11.48
C GLU A 76 1.00 -12.99 -12.24
N ASP A 77 -0.22 -12.81 -11.71
CA ASP A 77 -1.29 -11.93 -12.21
C ASP A 77 -1.50 -10.69 -11.33
N GLY A 78 -0.61 -10.44 -10.36
CA GLY A 78 -0.72 -9.34 -9.42
C GLY A 78 -0.46 -7.96 -10.03
N HIS A 79 -1.05 -6.91 -9.45
CA HIS A 79 -0.90 -5.53 -9.87
C HIS A 79 -0.26 -4.64 -8.80
N CYS A 80 0.88 -4.02 -9.09
CA CYS A 80 1.55 -3.07 -8.20
C CYS A 80 1.26 -1.62 -8.62
N THR A 81 0.60 -0.84 -7.77
CA THR A 81 0.45 0.60 -8.01
C THR A 81 1.43 1.39 -7.15
N SER A 82 2.61 1.66 -7.70
CA SER A 82 3.50 2.69 -7.17
C SER A 82 3.21 4.01 -7.89
N VAL A 83 2.69 5.01 -7.17
CA VAL A 83 2.70 6.39 -7.70
C VAL A 83 4.07 6.95 -7.35
N THR A 84 5.01 6.78 -8.28
CA THR A 84 6.31 7.45 -8.17
C THR A 84 6.16 8.81 -8.83
N VAL A 85 6.07 9.88 -8.04
CA VAL A 85 6.33 11.23 -8.56
C VAL A 85 7.83 11.28 -8.82
N LYS A 86 8.23 10.92 -10.03
CA LYS A 86 9.61 11.15 -10.47
C LYS A 86 9.76 12.65 -10.75
N PRO A 87 10.81 13.32 -10.24
CA PRO A 87 11.35 14.47 -10.94
C PRO A 87 11.66 14.01 -12.37
N ALA A 88 11.44 14.87 -13.37
CA ALA A 88 11.13 14.56 -14.76
C ALA A 88 12.10 13.67 -15.60
N ASP A 89 13.09 12.98 -15.01
CA ASP A 89 14.28 12.54 -15.74
C ASP A 89 14.67 11.06 -15.54
N ALA A 90 13.82 10.20 -14.98
CA ALA A 90 14.16 8.77 -14.85
C ALA A 90 13.10 7.88 -15.50
N GLY A 91 13.46 7.20 -16.58
CA GLY A 91 12.60 6.24 -17.27
C GLY A 91 12.00 5.19 -16.33
N CYS A 92 10.69 5.01 -16.41
CA CYS A 92 10.04 3.82 -15.87
C CYS A 92 10.16 2.76 -16.97
N THR A 93 10.99 1.76 -16.76
CA THR A 93 10.97 0.56 -17.61
C THR A 93 10.70 -0.62 -16.69
N LEU A 94 9.75 -1.43 -17.16
CA LEU A 94 9.17 -2.61 -16.52
C LEU A 94 10.23 -3.61 -16.05
#